data_AF-A0A8H2PV78-F1
#
_entry.id   AF-A0A8H2PV78-F1
#
_cell.length_a   1.000
_cell.length_b   1.000
_cell.length_c   1.000
_cell.angle_alpha   90.00
_cell.angle_beta   90.00
_cell.angle_gamma   90.00
#
_symmetry.space_group_name_H-M   'P 1'
#
loop_
_entity.id
_entity.type
_entity.pdbx_description
1 polymer ?
#
loop_
_entity_poly.entity_id
_entity_poly.type
_entity_poly.pdbx_seq_one_letter_code
_entity_poly.pdbx_strand_id
1 'polypeptide(L)'
;MRCYKSYDTKKFFEQKNLELAVEKIMSIQDFAFKLSKKIQEQHSVKISRSHIYELIALDQGYKTYNAFVSQNLIIQVQYDDSEEYYQHELVNALSLEVFKNPPESDYSNYDEDDLHWDDYEGRQLLDQIKNLITRLQSLSKLDIPEEIHFSIAKTVYQELLYLNIEVINFRVMRESLSHVYFDNGLLNTFELRYESDYGYFEGDDFEFNIIGEHLESILSYAKDRKNLDAYALVAGYYRYLANQIAPYGRNGSNFGSCWDNDKQKYIKSEETTKNKEKYDEYIKQAELYESYIKDYPLNLAEINFDVDEDEVYQQMLYLCNQGDTEAIEHFLYQRLFKNTGEAWLYIYLAQLCDVDFTQDDLRAYNAYTGEAYDDYGPMEVSGREAIQYVINLPDLPEAQDALARKIANELFEKI
;
A
#
# COMPACT_ATOMS: atom_id res chain seq x y z
N MET A 1 -44.82 -50.97 9.15
CA MET A 1 -43.83 -50.50 8.16
C MET A 1 -43.52 -49.03 8.49
N ARG A 2 -42.46 -48.77 9.27
CA ARG A 2 -42.01 -47.43 9.64
C ARG A 2 -40.70 -47.17 8.92
N CYS A 3 -40.70 -46.31 7.91
CA CYS A 3 -39.49 -45.85 7.24
C CYS A 3 -38.71 -44.92 8.18
N TYR A 4 -37.50 -45.34 8.57
CA TYR A 4 -36.52 -44.45 9.20
C TYR A 4 -35.95 -43.53 8.12
N LYS A 5 -36.13 -42.21 8.27
CA LYS A 5 -35.36 -41.21 7.53
C LYS A 5 -33.92 -41.29 8.02
N SER A 6 -33.03 -41.76 7.15
CA SER A 6 -31.60 -41.56 7.26
C SER A 6 -31.34 -40.05 7.17
N TYR A 7 -31.18 -39.39 8.32
CA TYR A 7 -30.61 -38.05 8.34
C TYR A 7 -29.13 -38.18 8.00
N ASP A 8 -28.77 -37.51 6.91
CA ASP A 8 -27.47 -37.50 6.27
C ASP A 8 -26.43 -36.92 7.23
N THR A 9 -25.78 -37.80 7.99
CA THR A 9 -24.80 -37.47 9.03
C THR A 9 -23.52 -36.91 8.42
N LYS A 10 -23.27 -37.14 7.12
CA LYS A 10 -22.15 -36.53 6.38
C LYS A 10 -22.34 -35.02 6.23
N LYS A 11 -23.55 -34.55 5.95
CA LYS A 11 -23.82 -33.12 5.73
C LYS A 11 -23.66 -32.27 7.00
N PHE A 12 -23.94 -32.87 8.17
CA PHE A 12 -23.75 -32.23 9.47
C PHE A 12 -22.28 -32.21 9.91
N PHE A 13 -21.47 -33.20 9.53
CA PHE A 13 -20.04 -33.20 9.77
C PHE A 13 -19.27 -32.29 8.80
N GLU A 14 -19.71 -32.17 7.55
CA GLU A 14 -19.14 -31.22 6.58
C GLU A 14 -19.46 -29.76 6.96
N GLN A 15 -20.69 -29.45 7.39
CA GLN A 15 -21.01 -28.10 7.91
C GLN A 15 -20.25 -27.77 9.19
N LYS A 16 -20.08 -28.73 10.11
CA LYS A 16 -19.33 -28.50 11.35
C LYS A 16 -17.82 -28.40 11.12
N ASN A 17 -17.29 -29.06 10.09
CA ASN A 17 -15.89 -28.91 9.67
C ASN A 17 -15.66 -27.61 8.88
N LEU A 18 -16.64 -27.12 8.12
CA LEU A 18 -16.62 -25.77 7.54
C LEU A 18 -16.79 -24.67 8.61
N GLU A 19 -17.56 -24.91 9.69
CA GLU A 19 -17.62 -24.02 10.87
C GLU A 19 -16.37 -24.13 11.77
N LEU A 20 -15.59 -25.23 11.69
CA LEU A 20 -14.33 -25.43 12.42
C LEU A 20 -13.09 -25.00 11.62
N ALA A 21 -13.21 -24.90 10.30
CA ALA A 21 -12.23 -24.29 9.39
C ALA A 21 -12.63 -22.86 9.02
N VAL A 22 -13.48 -22.23 9.83
CA VAL A 22 -13.37 -20.79 10.01
C VAL A 22 -12.05 -20.63 10.75
N GLU A 23 -11.00 -20.24 10.04
CA GLU A 23 -9.81 -19.67 10.67
C GLU A 23 -10.29 -18.85 11.84
N LYS A 24 -9.77 -19.15 13.03
CA LYS A 24 -10.23 -18.51 14.23
C LYS A 24 -9.62 -17.11 14.24
N ILE A 25 -10.08 -16.24 13.33
CA ILE A 25 -9.63 -14.87 13.12
C ILE A 25 -9.62 -14.23 14.51
N MET A 26 -8.41 -14.06 15.03
CA MET A 26 -8.21 -13.53 16.36
C MET A 26 -8.11 -12.03 16.20
N SER A 27 -9.01 -11.28 16.83
CA SER A 27 -8.87 -9.83 16.79
C SER A 27 -7.53 -9.40 17.42
N ILE A 28 -6.94 -8.31 16.93
CA ILE A 28 -5.75 -7.69 17.55
C ILE A 28 -5.96 -7.44 19.06
N GLN A 29 -7.21 -7.22 19.47
CA GLN A 29 -7.63 -6.99 20.85
C GLN A 29 -7.55 -8.26 21.71
N ASP A 30 -7.98 -9.39 21.14
CA ASP A 30 -7.89 -10.70 21.77
C ASP A 30 -6.45 -11.18 21.86
N PHE A 31 -5.66 -10.97 20.79
CA PHE A 31 -4.24 -11.25 20.80
C PHE A 31 -3.53 -10.44 21.89
N ALA A 32 -3.71 -9.11 21.90
CA ALA A 32 -3.12 -8.24 22.90
C ALA A 32 -3.52 -8.62 24.33
N PHE A 33 -4.77 -9.05 24.53
CA PHE A 33 -5.24 -9.55 25.82
C PHE A 33 -4.52 -10.85 26.22
N LYS A 34 -4.50 -11.87 25.35
CA LYS A 34 -3.87 -13.16 25.63
C LYS A 34 -2.38 -13.03 25.89
N LEU A 35 -1.67 -12.29 25.05
CA LEU A 35 -0.23 -12.06 25.21
C LEU A 35 0.07 -11.33 26.52
N SER A 36 -0.70 -10.29 26.85
CA SER A 36 -0.53 -9.58 28.12
C SER A 36 -0.70 -10.51 29.33
N LYS A 37 -1.63 -11.48 29.26
CA LYS A 37 -1.87 -12.45 30.33
C LYS A 37 -0.75 -13.48 30.42
N LYS A 38 -0.30 -14.02 29.27
CA LYS A 38 0.81 -14.97 29.18
C LYS A 38 2.10 -14.41 29.81
N ILE A 39 2.44 -13.16 29.47
CA ILE A 39 3.60 -12.47 30.06
C ILE A 39 3.46 -12.29 31.58
N GLN A 40 2.28 -11.89 32.06
CA GLN A 40 2.02 -11.74 33.49
C GLN A 40 2.19 -13.06 34.25
N GLU A 41 1.73 -14.19 33.68
CA GLU A 41 1.80 -15.51 34.31
C GLU A 41 3.22 -16.09 34.29
N GLN A 42 3.95 -15.96 33.18
CA GLN A 42 5.29 -16.53 33.05
C GLN A 42 6.37 -15.73 33.79
N HIS A 43 6.28 -14.40 33.75
CA HIS A 43 7.36 -13.52 34.21
C HIS A 43 7.03 -12.78 35.51
N SER A 44 5.82 -12.96 36.06
CA SER A 44 5.36 -12.31 37.31
C SER A 44 5.48 -10.77 37.29
N VAL A 45 5.40 -10.16 36.11
CA VAL A 45 5.44 -8.70 35.90
C VAL A 45 4.05 -8.16 35.58
N LYS A 46 3.82 -6.86 35.79
CA LYS A 46 2.57 -6.20 35.37
C LYS A 46 2.74 -5.57 33.98
N ILE A 47 2.08 -6.11 32.96
CA ILE A 47 2.01 -5.52 31.62
C ILE A 47 0.56 -5.28 31.21
N SER A 48 0.26 -4.12 30.61
CA SER A 48 -1.09 -3.79 30.14
C SER A 48 -1.25 -4.11 28.65
N ARG A 49 -2.50 -4.24 28.19
CA ARG A 49 -2.83 -4.37 26.76
C ARG A 49 -2.29 -3.21 25.91
N SER A 50 -2.30 -2.00 26.46
CA SER A 50 -1.75 -0.83 25.76
C SER A 50 -0.26 -0.97 25.46
N HIS A 51 0.52 -1.62 26.34
CA HIS A 51 1.93 -1.90 26.04
C HIS A 51 2.06 -2.90 24.90
N ILE A 52 1.19 -3.90 24.82
CA ILE A 52 1.24 -4.89 23.72
C ILE A 52 0.95 -4.22 22.37
N TYR A 53 -0.05 -3.33 22.30
CA TYR A 53 -0.31 -2.56 21.08
C TYR A 53 0.88 -1.73 20.61
N GLU A 54 1.62 -1.13 21.56
CA GLU A 54 2.83 -0.37 21.25
C GLU A 54 3.99 -1.25 20.76
N LEU A 55 4.04 -2.53 21.16
CA LEU A 55 5.04 -3.49 20.68
C LEU A 55 4.67 -4.04 19.30
N ILE A 56 3.38 -4.29 19.04
CA ILE A 56 2.89 -4.63 17.70
C ILE A 56 3.20 -3.49 16.72
N ALA A 57 2.95 -2.24 17.12
CA ALA A 57 3.26 -1.09 16.27
C ALA A 57 4.77 -1.01 15.95
N LEU A 58 5.63 -1.25 16.95
CA LEU A 58 7.08 -1.26 16.77
C LEU A 58 7.52 -2.35 15.78
N ASP A 59 6.98 -3.55 15.91
CA ASP A 59 7.24 -4.69 15.02
C ASP A 59 6.89 -4.36 13.57
N GLN A 60 5.79 -3.61 13.37
CA GLN A 60 5.36 -3.11 12.07
C GLN A 60 6.11 -1.83 11.62
N GLY A 61 7.20 -1.46 12.29
CA GLY A 61 8.03 -0.28 11.95
C GLY A 61 7.48 1.08 12.43
N TYR A 62 6.37 1.10 13.17
CA TYR A 62 5.73 2.33 13.66
C TYR A 62 6.21 2.71 15.06
N LYS A 63 6.42 4.01 15.28
CA LYS A 63 6.88 4.54 16.58
C LYS A 63 5.86 4.41 17.71
N THR A 64 4.56 4.40 17.37
CA THR A 64 3.48 4.27 18.36
C THR A 64 2.28 3.55 17.77
N TYR A 65 1.45 2.95 18.61
CA TYR A 65 0.20 2.35 18.16
C TYR A 65 -0.75 3.37 17.56
N ASN A 66 -0.82 4.58 18.13
CA ASN A 66 -1.61 5.65 17.55
C ASN A 66 -1.13 5.99 16.13
N ALA A 67 0.17 6.08 15.91
CA ALA A 67 0.74 6.31 14.58
C ALA A 67 0.54 5.13 13.62
N PHE A 68 0.30 3.93 14.12
CA PHE A 68 -0.07 2.77 13.32
C PHE A 68 -1.55 2.83 12.93
N VAL A 69 -2.48 3.08 13.87
CA VAL A 69 -3.94 3.07 13.61
C VAL A 69 -4.53 4.40 13.13
N SER A 70 -3.81 5.52 13.26
CA SER A 70 -4.25 6.82 12.73
C SER A 70 -4.08 6.92 11.22
N GLN A 71 -3.36 5.98 10.63
CA GLN A 71 -3.10 5.93 9.20
C GLN A 71 -4.34 5.47 8.45
N ASN A 72 -4.36 5.69 7.13
CA ASN A 72 -5.39 5.22 6.21
C ASN A 72 -5.30 3.69 6.02
N LEU A 73 -5.39 2.93 7.11
CA LEU A 73 -5.18 1.48 7.14
C LEU A 73 -6.41 0.73 7.64
N ILE A 74 -6.63 -0.47 7.09
CA ILE A 74 -7.34 -1.56 7.77
C ILE A 74 -6.33 -2.62 8.16
N ILE A 75 -6.44 -3.10 9.40
CA ILE A 75 -5.56 -4.13 9.95
C ILE A 75 -6.40 -5.38 10.18
N GLN A 76 -6.03 -6.44 9.49
CA GLN A 76 -6.46 -7.81 9.75
C GLN A 76 -5.43 -8.48 10.62
N VAL A 77 -5.89 -9.34 11.52
CA VAL A 77 -4.99 -10.13 12.34
C VAL A 77 -5.48 -11.56 12.30
N GLN A 78 -4.58 -12.44 11.89
CA GLN A 78 -4.74 -13.87 11.98
C GLN A 78 -3.64 -14.42 12.89
N TYR A 79 -3.95 -15.51 13.57
CA TYR A 79 -2.98 -16.19 14.41
C TYR A 79 -2.78 -17.57 13.80
N ASP A 80 -1.60 -17.77 13.25
CA ASP A 80 -1.24 -19.02 12.59
C ASP A 80 -0.63 -19.97 13.64
N ASP A 81 -1.32 -21.09 13.87
CA ASP A 81 -0.86 -22.16 14.77
C ASP A 81 -0.29 -23.36 13.98
N SER A 82 -0.12 -23.23 12.65
CA SER A 82 0.01 -24.38 11.76
C SER A 82 1.45 -24.73 11.34
N GLU A 83 2.43 -23.84 11.50
CA GLU A 83 3.84 -24.10 11.15
C GLU A 83 4.86 -23.58 12.20
N GLU A 84 5.99 -24.29 12.33
CA GLU A 84 7.15 -23.84 13.12
C GLU A 84 8.10 -23.08 12.19
N TYR A 85 8.12 -21.74 12.29
CA TYR A 85 9.05 -20.86 11.60
C TYR A 85 10.52 -21.21 11.94
N TYR A 86 11.43 -21.17 10.97
CA TYR A 86 12.88 -21.32 11.20
C TYR A 86 13.40 -20.33 12.26
N GLN A 87 12.83 -19.13 12.27
CA GLN A 87 13.09 -18.11 13.29
C GLN A 87 12.77 -18.60 14.72
N HIS A 88 11.92 -19.60 14.91
CA HIS A 88 11.74 -20.22 16.22
C HIS A 88 12.97 -21.00 16.68
N GLU A 89 13.72 -21.65 15.79
CA GLU A 89 14.95 -22.35 16.17
C GLU A 89 15.99 -21.35 16.69
N LEU A 90 16.17 -20.23 15.98
CA LEU A 90 17.00 -19.12 16.43
C LEU A 90 16.50 -18.54 17.76
N VAL A 91 15.21 -18.23 17.89
CA VAL A 91 14.64 -17.70 19.14
C VAL A 91 14.80 -18.69 20.30
N ASN A 92 14.60 -19.98 20.07
CA ASN A 92 14.74 -21.02 21.08
C ASN A 92 16.19 -21.15 21.55
N ALA A 93 17.15 -21.12 20.63
CA ALA A 93 18.59 -21.17 20.92
C ALA A 93 19.14 -19.88 21.54
N LEU A 94 18.48 -18.74 21.35
CA LEU A 94 18.95 -17.43 21.81
C LEU A 94 19.03 -17.37 23.35
N SER A 95 20.24 -17.33 23.89
CA SER A 95 20.50 -17.09 25.31
C SER A 95 20.91 -15.63 25.56
N LEU A 96 20.86 -15.16 26.81
CA LEU A 96 21.35 -13.82 27.13
C LEU A 96 22.86 -13.66 26.85
N GLU A 97 23.62 -14.75 26.95
CA GLU A 97 25.05 -14.76 26.62
C GLU A 97 25.26 -14.56 25.12
N VAL A 98 24.53 -15.30 24.29
CA VAL A 98 24.55 -15.17 22.81
C VAL A 98 24.06 -13.79 22.39
N PHE A 99 22.99 -13.27 23.00
CA PHE A 99 22.49 -11.92 22.68
C PHE A 99 23.53 -10.82 22.96
N LYS A 100 24.30 -10.97 24.04
CA LYS A 100 25.36 -9.99 24.40
C LYS A 100 26.63 -10.18 23.58
N ASN A 101 26.94 -11.42 23.20
CA ASN A 101 28.15 -11.78 22.47
C ASN A 101 27.79 -12.81 21.38
N PRO A 102 27.17 -12.38 20.27
CA PRO A 102 26.79 -13.29 19.21
C PRO A 102 28.06 -13.88 18.56
N PRO A 103 28.12 -15.21 18.35
CA PRO A 103 29.26 -15.82 17.70
C PRO A 103 29.32 -15.42 16.22
N GLU A 104 30.54 -15.23 15.71
CA GLU A 104 30.79 -14.95 14.29
C GLU A 104 30.71 -16.24 13.48
N SER A 105 30.09 -16.19 12.30
CA SER A 105 30.01 -17.32 11.39
C SER A 105 31.33 -17.54 10.67
N ASP A 106 31.79 -18.80 10.62
CA ASP A 106 32.91 -19.19 9.78
C ASP A 106 32.44 -19.38 8.34
N TYR A 107 32.44 -18.30 7.57
CA TYR A 107 32.06 -18.33 6.15
C TYR A 107 32.95 -19.24 5.28
N SER A 108 34.10 -19.71 5.78
CA SER A 108 34.94 -20.67 5.07
C SER A 108 34.43 -22.11 5.16
N ASN A 109 33.55 -22.40 6.13
CA ASN A 109 32.88 -23.68 6.32
C ASN A 109 31.38 -23.44 6.61
N TYR A 110 30.76 -22.63 5.75
CA TYR A 110 29.34 -22.26 5.86
C TYR A 110 28.45 -23.48 5.59
N ASP A 111 27.54 -23.76 6.52
CA ASP A 111 26.51 -24.79 6.40
C ASP A 111 25.15 -24.13 6.58
N GLU A 112 24.31 -24.18 5.55
CA GLU A 112 22.98 -23.54 5.56
C GLU A 112 22.06 -24.10 6.66
N ASP A 113 22.33 -25.30 7.17
CA ASP A 113 21.56 -25.94 8.23
C ASP A 113 22.00 -25.50 9.66
N ASP A 114 23.11 -24.77 9.81
CA ASP A 114 23.61 -24.28 11.10
C ASP A 114 22.97 -22.94 11.51
N LEU A 115 22.87 -22.68 12.82
CA LEU A 115 22.36 -21.40 13.32
C LEU A 115 23.40 -20.28 13.17
N HIS A 116 23.09 -19.34 12.30
CA HIS A 116 23.88 -18.14 12.06
C HIS A 116 23.30 -16.92 12.81
N TRP A 117 24.17 -16.14 13.44
CA TRP A 117 23.76 -14.98 14.25
C TRP A 117 24.17 -13.64 13.63
N ASP A 118 25.13 -13.67 12.71
CA ASP A 118 25.70 -12.51 12.03
C ASP A 118 25.32 -12.46 10.56
N ASP A 119 24.45 -13.35 10.07
CA ASP A 119 23.86 -13.30 8.74
C ASP A 119 22.64 -12.34 8.69
N TYR A 120 21.89 -12.33 7.60
CA TYR A 120 20.73 -11.42 7.48
C TYR A 120 19.67 -11.72 8.55
N GLU A 121 19.25 -12.97 8.69
CA GLU A 121 18.15 -13.35 9.57
C GLU A 121 18.52 -13.24 11.05
N GLY A 122 19.73 -13.67 11.43
CA GLY A 122 20.26 -13.55 12.77
C GLY A 122 20.39 -12.09 13.21
N ARG A 123 20.91 -11.20 12.35
CA ARG A 123 21.00 -9.77 12.65
C ARG A 123 19.62 -9.13 12.81
N GLN A 124 18.67 -9.47 11.94
CA GLN A 124 17.29 -8.99 12.03
C GLN A 124 16.66 -9.41 13.36
N LEU A 125 16.76 -10.69 13.76
CA LEU A 125 16.28 -11.17 15.05
C LEU A 125 16.90 -10.40 16.23
N LEU A 126 18.23 -10.29 16.25
CA LEU A 126 18.94 -9.64 17.36
C LEU A 126 18.54 -8.16 17.49
N ASP A 127 18.39 -7.45 16.38
CA ASP A 127 17.95 -6.05 16.39
C ASP A 127 16.49 -5.92 16.86
N GLN A 128 15.60 -6.81 16.42
CA GLN A 128 14.21 -6.83 16.89
C GLN A 128 14.10 -7.08 18.39
N ILE A 129 14.84 -8.07 18.93
CA ILE A 129 14.87 -8.32 20.38
C ILE A 129 15.38 -7.09 21.14
N LYS A 130 16.43 -6.42 20.65
CA LYS A 130 16.97 -5.20 21.24
C LYS A 130 15.97 -4.04 21.22
N ASN A 131 15.27 -3.87 20.11
CA ASN A 131 14.22 -2.85 19.95
C ASN A 131 13.06 -3.09 20.91
N LEU A 132 12.59 -4.34 21.03
CA LEU A 132 11.57 -4.74 22.00
C LEU A 132 12.00 -4.46 23.44
N ILE A 133 13.23 -4.83 23.84
CA ILE A 133 13.78 -4.54 25.18
C ILE A 133 13.76 -3.04 25.46
N THR A 134 14.27 -2.23 24.53
CA THR A 134 14.35 -0.76 24.66
C THR A 134 12.95 -0.17 24.80
N ARG A 135 11.98 -0.66 24.01
CA ARG A 135 10.59 -0.21 24.07
C ARG A 135 9.92 -0.60 25.39
N LEU A 136 10.11 -1.83 25.85
CA LEU A 136 9.60 -2.31 27.15
C LEU A 136 10.12 -1.48 28.32
N GLN A 137 11.41 -1.13 28.32
CA GLN A 137 12.02 -0.25 29.33
C GLN A 137 11.35 1.13 29.33
N SER A 138 11.11 1.70 28.14
CA SER A 138 10.48 3.03 28.01
C SER A 138 9.01 3.05 28.47
N LEU A 139 8.25 1.99 28.17
CA LEU A 139 6.82 1.90 28.45
C LEU A 139 6.53 1.59 29.91
N SER A 140 7.30 0.66 30.49
CA SER A 140 6.96 0.10 31.80
C SER A 140 7.29 1.04 32.95
N LYS A 141 8.32 1.90 32.85
CA LYS A 141 8.92 2.60 34.01
C LYS A 141 9.16 1.67 35.21
N LEU A 142 9.21 0.35 34.98
CA LEU A 142 9.37 -0.66 36.00
C LEU A 142 10.86 -0.91 36.17
N ASP A 143 11.32 -0.86 37.42
CA ASP A 143 12.69 -1.24 37.78
C ASP A 143 12.78 -2.77 37.80
N ILE A 144 12.79 -3.39 36.62
CA ILE A 144 12.93 -4.84 36.44
C ILE A 144 14.31 -5.17 35.86
N PRO A 145 14.94 -6.28 36.30
CA PRO A 145 16.25 -6.71 35.79
C PRO A 145 16.29 -6.92 34.27
N GLU A 146 17.48 -6.78 33.69
CA GLU A 146 17.73 -6.97 32.26
C GLU A 146 17.34 -8.39 31.80
N GLU A 147 17.59 -9.40 32.64
CA GLU A 147 17.24 -10.79 32.37
C GLU A 147 15.73 -10.97 32.16
N ILE A 148 14.92 -10.22 32.92
CA ILE A 148 13.45 -10.26 32.81
C ILE A 148 13.01 -9.55 31.53
N HIS A 149 13.61 -8.41 31.17
CA HIS A 149 13.31 -7.74 29.90
C HIS A 149 13.62 -8.62 28.70
N PHE A 150 14.79 -9.26 28.70
CA PHE A 150 15.20 -10.19 27.66
C PHE A 150 14.21 -11.36 27.55
N SER A 151 13.83 -11.96 28.68
CA SER A 151 12.88 -13.07 28.67
C SER A 151 11.49 -12.67 28.16
N ILE A 152 11.01 -11.48 28.51
CA ILE A 152 9.73 -10.94 28.00
C ILE A 152 9.84 -10.67 26.50
N ALA A 153 10.93 -10.04 26.04
CA ALA A 153 11.14 -9.72 24.63
C ALA A 153 11.17 -10.99 23.77
N LYS A 154 11.82 -12.07 24.23
CA LYS A 154 11.75 -13.39 23.59
C LYS A 154 10.31 -13.91 23.48
N THR A 155 9.56 -13.87 24.58
CA THR A 155 8.15 -14.30 24.58
C THR A 155 7.31 -13.46 23.63
N VAL A 156 7.50 -12.14 23.59
CA VAL A 156 6.77 -11.26 22.67
C VAL A 156 7.11 -11.59 21.22
N TYR A 157 8.40 -11.62 20.87
CA TYR A 157 8.84 -11.90 19.51
C TYR A 157 8.33 -13.26 19.02
N GLN A 158 8.41 -14.30 19.86
CA GLN A 158 7.90 -15.62 19.53
C GLN A 158 6.40 -15.62 19.21
N GLU A 159 5.60 -14.85 19.94
CA GLU A 159 4.15 -14.77 19.70
C GLU A 159 3.81 -13.85 18.52
N LEU A 160 4.69 -12.92 18.17
CA LEU A 160 4.57 -12.09 16.97
C LEU A 160 4.88 -12.89 15.69
N LEU A 161 5.77 -13.89 15.74
CA LEU A 161 6.01 -14.78 14.59
C LEU A 161 4.74 -15.53 14.15
N TYR A 162 3.88 -15.90 15.11
CA TYR A 162 2.58 -16.52 14.82
C TYR A 162 1.49 -15.50 14.44
N LEU A 163 1.78 -14.21 14.58
CA LEU A 163 0.83 -13.15 14.30
C LEU A 163 0.95 -12.71 12.85
N ASN A 164 0.05 -13.19 12.00
CA ASN A 164 -0.07 -12.68 10.65
C ASN A 164 -0.89 -11.39 10.67
N ILE A 165 -0.26 -10.27 10.32
CA ILE A 165 -0.90 -8.96 10.23
C ILE A 165 -1.01 -8.58 8.76
N GLU A 166 -2.22 -8.58 8.23
CA GLU A 166 -2.48 -8.05 6.89
C GLU A 166 -2.92 -6.60 7.00
N VAL A 167 -2.29 -5.72 6.22
CA VAL A 167 -2.56 -4.28 6.26
C VAL A 167 -3.00 -3.81 4.88
N ILE A 168 -4.23 -3.31 4.78
CA ILE A 168 -4.67 -2.58 3.60
C ILE A 168 -4.34 -1.11 3.81
N ASN A 169 -3.30 -0.61 3.15
CA ASN A 169 -2.98 0.82 3.12
C ASN A 169 -3.70 1.51 1.97
N PHE A 170 -4.80 2.20 2.27
CA PHE A 170 -5.65 2.80 1.23
C PHE A 170 -4.90 3.76 0.31
N ARG A 171 -3.94 4.53 0.82
CA ARG A 171 -3.21 5.52 0.02
C ARG A 171 -2.30 4.82 -1.00
N VAL A 172 -1.48 3.88 -0.55
CA VAL A 172 -0.58 3.10 -1.41
C VAL A 172 -1.39 2.29 -2.44
N MET A 173 -2.50 1.72 -2.00
CA MET A 173 -3.40 0.96 -2.87
C MET A 173 -4.02 1.86 -3.94
N ARG A 174 -4.50 3.05 -3.57
CA ARG A 174 -5.06 4.03 -4.52
C ARG A 174 -4.02 4.46 -5.55
N GLU A 175 -2.82 4.80 -5.09
CA GLU A 175 -1.72 5.17 -5.97
C GLU A 175 -1.43 4.07 -6.99
N SER A 176 -1.31 2.84 -6.53
CA SER A 176 -1.08 1.68 -7.40
C SER A 176 -2.27 1.45 -8.37
N LEU A 177 -3.51 1.58 -7.89
CA LEU A 177 -4.72 1.46 -8.70
C LEU A 177 -4.84 2.53 -9.79
N SER A 178 -4.30 3.74 -9.57
CA SER A 178 -4.34 4.81 -10.57
C SER A 178 -3.65 4.42 -11.89
N HIS A 179 -2.76 3.43 -11.85
CA HIS A 179 -2.04 2.91 -13.01
C HIS A 179 -2.64 1.62 -13.59
N VAL A 180 -3.74 1.11 -13.03
CA VAL A 180 -4.37 -0.13 -13.47
C VAL A 180 -5.29 0.09 -14.67
N TYR A 181 -5.00 -0.62 -15.76
CA TYR A 181 -5.83 -0.62 -16.97
C TYR A 181 -6.86 -1.75 -16.96
N PHE A 182 -8.04 -1.48 -16.38
CA PHE A 182 -9.12 -2.48 -16.25
C PHE A 182 -9.72 -3.01 -17.56
N ASP A 183 -9.48 -2.36 -18.69
CA ASP A 183 -10.02 -2.77 -20.00
C ASP A 183 -8.97 -3.45 -20.90
N ASN A 184 -7.88 -3.97 -20.32
CA ASN A 184 -6.76 -4.57 -21.05
C ASN A 184 -6.46 -6.02 -20.64
N GLY A 185 -7.49 -6.87 -20.59
CA GLY A 185 -7.35 -8.27 -20.24
C GLY A 185 -7.79 -8.55 -18.80
N LEU A 186 -7.80 -9.83 -18.43
CA LEU A 186 -8.27 -10.27 -17.13
C LEU A 186 -7.25 -9.93 -16.04
N LEU A 187 -7.70 -9.32 -14.95
CA LEU A 187 -6.87 -8.95 -13.81
C LEU A 187 -7.26 -9.78 -12.58
N ASN A 188 -6.27 -10.23 -11.80
CA ASN A 188 -6.49 -10.86 -10.48
C ASN A 188 -5.71 -10.15 -9.38
N THR A 189 -4.56 -9.58 -9.75
CA THR A 189 -3.67 -8.80 -8.88
C THR A 189 -3.40 -7.43 -9.48
N PHE A 190 -2.84 -6.54 -8.67
CA PHE A 190 -2.14 -5.35 -9.13
C PHE A 190 -0.87 -5.14 -8.29
N GLU A 191 0.16 -4.58 -8.92
CA GLU A 191 1.46 -4.34 -8.31
C GLU A 191 1.37 -3.16 -7.33
N LEU A 192 1.76 -3.38 -6.07
CA LEU A 192 1.92 -2.31 -5.09
C LEU A 192 3.27 -1.64 -5.30
N ARG A 193 3.27 -0.34 -5.57
CA ARG A 193 4.51 0.41 -5.75
C ARG A 193 4.97 0.97 -4.41
N TYR A 194 6.12 0.48 -3.94
CA TYR A 194 6.86 1.07 -2.83
C TYR A 194 8.14 1.69 -3.37
N GLU A 195 8.42 2.93 -2.97
CA GLU A 195 9.75 3.51 -3.15
C GLU A 195 10.67 2.91 -2.08
N SER A 196 11.64 2.08 -2.48
CA SER A 196 12.62 1.55 -1.52
C SER A 196 13.65 2.63 -1.16
N ASP A 197 14.25 2.49 0.03
CA ASP A 197 15.37 3.32 0.49
C ASP A 197 16.60 3.32 -0.45
N TYR A 198 16.65 2.36 -1.40
CA TYR A 198 17.75 2.20 -2.36
C TYR A 198 17.38 2.61 -3.79
N GLY A 199 16.19 3.19 -4.01
CA GLY A 199 15.74 3.65 -5.33
C GLY A 199 15.35 2.53 -6.31
N TYR A 200 15.20 1.29 -5.83
CA TYR A 200 14.56 0.20 -6.56
C TYR A 200 13.06 0.17 -6.24
N PHE A 201 12.22 -0.11 -7.23
CA PHE A 201 10.81 -0.44 -6.98
C PHE A 201 10.73 -1.94 -6.67
N GLU A 202 10.49 -2.29 -5.40
CA GLU A 202 10.04 -3.63 -5.04
C GLU A 202 8.51 -3.61 -5.12
N GLY A 203 7.96 -4.41 -6.04
CA GLY A 203 6.53 -4.52 -6.28
C GLY A 203 6.02 -5.85 -5.75
N ASP A 204 5.18 -5.81 -4.71
CA ASP A 204 4.42 -6.98 -4.27
C ASP A 204 3.08 -7.00 -5.02
N ASP A 205 2.71 -8.16 -5.55
CA ASP A 205 1.39 -8.36 -6.17
C ASP A 205 0.32 -8.44 -5.07
N PHE A 206 -0.67 -7.56 -5.15
CA PHE A 206 -1.81 -7.56 -4.23
C PHE A 206 -3.07 -8.12 -4.91
N GLU A 207 -3.72 -9.08 -4.25
CA GLU A 207 -4.93 -9.72 -4.79
C GLU A 207 -6.19 -8.88 -4.58
N PHE A 208 -6.98 -8.67 -5.65
CA PHE A 208 -8.27 -7.97 -5.53
C PHE A 208 -9.27 -8.68 -4.60
N ASN A 209 -9.13 -9.99 -4.41
CA ASN A 209 -10.01 -10.77 -3.55
C ASN A 209 -9.92 -10.31 -2.08
N ILE A 210 -8.75 -9.87 -1.62
CA ILE A 210 -8.55 -9.34 -0.26
C ILE A 210 -9.44 -8.09 -0.04
N ILE A 211 -9.59 -7.22 -1.05
CA ILE A 211 -10.53 -6.08 -0.98
C ILE A 211 -11.97 -6.59 -0.85
N GLY A 212 -12.32 -7.65 -1.59
CA GLY A 212 -13.63 -8.27 -1.54
C GLY A 212 -13.99 -8.85 -0.16
N GLU A 213 -13.05 -9.53 0.48
CA GLU A 213 -13.19 -10.08 1.83
C GLU A 213 -13.38 -8.99 2.89
N HIS A 214 -12.90 -7.78 2.63
CA HIS A 214 -12.96 -6.66 3.57
C HIS A 214 -13.90 -5.53 3.13
N LEU A 215 -14.66 -5.74 2.05
CA LEU A 215 -15.45 -4.70 1.40
C LEU A 215 -16.40 -3.96 2.36
N GLU A 216 -17.11 -4.68 3.24
CA GLU A 216 -18.02 -4.06 4.21
C GLU A 216 -17.28 -3.13 5.19
N SER A 217 -16.09 -3.55 5.63
CA SER A 217 -15.26 -2.78 6.56
C SER A 217 -14.67 -1.55 5.88
N ILE A 218 -14.19 -1.70 4.64
CA ILE A 218 -13.70 -0.60 3.80
C ILE A 218 -14.82 0.41 3.55
N LEU A 219 -16.02 -0.07 3.20
CA LEU A 219 -17.19 0.77 2.98
C LEU A 219 -17.61 1.54 4.23
N SER A 220 -17.62 0.90 5.41
CA SER A 220 -17.90 1.59 6.67
C SER A 220 -16.85 2.67 6.93
N TYR A 221 -15.56 2.32 6.81
CA TYR A 221 -14.45 3.25 7.02
C TYR A 221 -14.55 4.47 6.08
N ALA A 222 -14.76 4.23 4.79
CA ALA A 222 -14.90 5.28 3.78
C ALA A 222 -16.05 6.25 4.13
N LYS A 223 -17.21 5.72 4.53
CA LYS A 223 -18.39 6.52 4.90
C LYS A 223 -18.20 7.28 6.21
N ASP A 224 -17.76 6.61 7.25
CA ASP A 224 -17.66 7.16 8.59
C ASP A 224 -16.61 8.27 8.66
N ARG A 225 -15.50 8.11 7.92
CA ARG A 225 -14.40 9.07 7.90
C ARG A 225 -14.37 9.98 6.68
N LYS A 226 -15.28 9.79 5.71
CA LYS A 226 -15.24 10.44 4.40
C LYS A 226 -13.86 10.31 3.75
N ASN A 227 -13.29 9.11 3.84
CA ASN A 227 -11.92 8.87 3.42
C ASN A 227 -11.85 8.66 1.90
N LEU A 228 -11.16 9.56 1.20
CA LEU A 228 -11.04 9.54 -0.26
C LEU A 228 -10.31 8.29 -0.76
N ASP A 229 -9.24 7.87 -0.08
CA ASP A 229 -8.45 6.72 -0.50
C ASP A 229 -9.25 5.42 -0.40
N ALA A 230 -10.04 5.26 0.66
CA ALA A 230 -10.94 4.12 0.81
C ALA A 230 -12.05 4.12 -0.26
N TYR A 231 -12.57 5.30 -0.66
CA TYR A 231 -13.52 5.38 -1.78
C TYR A 231 -12.89 4.95 -3.11
N ALA A 232 -11.65 5.37 -3.37
CA ALA A 232 -10.91 4.95 -4.56
C ALA A 232 -10.72 3.43 -4.61
N LEU A 233 -10.38 2.81 -3.47
CA LEU A 233 -10.24 1.36 -3.37
C LEU A 233 -11.54 0.62 -3.67
N VAL A 234 -12.67 1.12 -3.15
CA VAL A 234 -14.00 0.58 -3.45
C VAL A 234 -14.34 0.72 -4.93
N ALA A 235 -14.05 1.87 -5.54
CA ALA A 235 -14.24 2.08 -6.98
C ALA A 235 -13.42 1.08 -7.80
N GLY A 236 -12.12 0.95 -7.52
CA GLY A 236 -11.23 0.00 -8.16
C GLY A 236 -11.70 -1.44 -8.04
N TYR A 237 -12.24 -1.83 -6.88
CA TYR A 237 -12.83 -3.16 -6.71
C TYR A 237 -14.07 -3.40 -7.59
N TYR A 238 -14.96 -2.42 -7.73
CA TYR A 238 -16.09 -2.54 -8.66
C TYR A 238 -15.64 -2.56 -10.13
N ARG A 239 -14.57 -1.83 -10.49
CA ARG A 239 -13.92 -1.96 -11.81
C ARG A 239 -13.37 -3.37 -12.03
N TYR A 240 -12.71 -3.96 -11.03
CA TYR A 240 -12.27 -5.35 -11.05
C TYR A 240 -13.44 -6.32 -11.26
N LEU A 241 -14.54 -6.18 -10.50
CA LEU A 241 -15.72 -7.04 -10.67
C LEU A 241 -16.35 -6.92 -12.07
N ALA A 242 -16.32 -5.73 -12.68
CA ALA A 242 -16.73 -5.52 -14.06
C ALA A 242 -15.76 -6.17 -15.05
N ASN A 243 -14.44 -6.05 -14.82
CA ASN A 243 -13.39 -6.70 -15.60
C ASN A 243 -13.55 -8.22 -15.65
N GLN A 244 -13.92 -8.87 -14.54
CA GLN A 244 -14.19 -10.32 -14.49
C GLN A 244 -15.30 -10.77 -15.46
N ILE A 245 -16.20 -9.86 -15.86
CA ILE A 245 -17.28 -10.13 -16.81
C ILE A 245 -16.88 -9.74 -18.24
N ALA A 246 -16.15 -8.64 -18.37
CA ALA A 246 -15.79 -8.03 -19.65
C ALA A 246 -14.35 -7.50 -19.59
N PRO A 247 -13.33 -8.38 -19.75
CA PRO A 247 -11.93 -8.03 -19.52
C PRO A 247 -11.35 -7.04 -20.54
N TYR A 248 -12.05 -6.79 -21.65
CA TYR A 248 -11.68 -5.82 -22.68
C TYR A 248 -12.70 -4.66 -22.74
N GLY A 249 -13.32 -4.36 -21.60
CA GLY A 249 -14.36 -3.36 -21.46
C GLY A 249 -15.65 -3.67 -22.23
N ARG A 250 -16.57 -2.69 -22.22
CA ARG A 250 -17.92 -2.82 -22.80
C ARG A 250 -17.90 -3.18 -24.27
N ASN A 251 -16.99 -2.59 -25.03
CA ASN A 251 -16.95 -2.68 -26.49
C ASN A 251 -16.05 -3.82 -26.99
N GLY A 252 -15.04 -4.22 -26.21
CA GLY A 252 -14.15 -5.33 -26.57
C GLY A 252 -14.65 -6.71 -26.14
N SER A 253 -15.65 -6.78 -25.25
CA SER A 253 -16.12 -8.03 -24.67
C SER A 253 -17.46 -8.50 -25.26
N ASN A 254 -17.61 -9.83 -25.38
CA ASN A 254 -18.85 -10.45 -25.88
C ASN A 254 -19.80 -10.89 -24.75
N PHE A 255 -19.46 -10.61 -23.49
CA PHE A 255 -20.25 -10.96 -22.29
C PHE A 255 -20.59 -12.45 -22.16
N GLY A 256 -19.71 -13.33 -22.65
CA GLY A 256 -19.93 -14.78 -22.65
C GLY A 256 -20.80 -15.27 -23.81
N SER A 257 -20.99 -14.47 -24.86
CA SER A 257 -21.66 -14.94 -26.08
C SER A 257 -20.83 -16.01 -26.78
N CYS A 258 -21.48 -17.09 -27.21
CA CYS A 258 -20.82 -18.14 -27.98
C CYS A 258 -20.86 -17.82 -29.49
N TRP A 259 -19.75 -18.08 -30.18
CA TRP A 259 -19.71 -17.98 -31.64
C TRP A 259 -20.44 -19.18 -32.28
N ASP A 260 -21.39 -18.91 -33.18
CA ASP A 260 -22.08 -19.92 -33.97
C ASP A 260 -21.50 -19.93 -35.39
N ASN A 261 -20.81 -21.03 -35.72
CA ASN A 261 -20.15 -21.20 -37.02
C ASN A 261 -21.14 -21.27 -38.19
N ASP A 262 -22.34 -21.80 -37.98
CA ASP A 262 -23.32 -21.93 -39.06
C ASP A 262 -23.95 -20.57 -39.37
N LYS A 263 -24.19 -19.77 -38.32
CA LYS A 263 -24.77 -18.43 -38.45
C LYS A 263 -23.74 -17.33 -38.63
N GLN A 264 -22.45 -17.66 -38.54
CA GLN A 264 -21.31 -16.74 -38.63
C GLN A 264 -21.49 -15.50 -37.73
N LYS A 265 -21.98 -15.71 -36.51
CA LYS A 265 -22.23 -14.61 -35.55
C LYS A 265 -22.23 -15.12 -34.11
N TYR A 266 -22.01 -14.18 -33.19
CA TYR A 266 -22.22 -14.43 -31.76
C TYR A 266 -23.71 -14.57 -31.43
N ILE A 267 -24.04 -15.57 -30.62
CA ILE A 267 -25.40 -15.84 -30.14
C ILE A 267 -25.49 -15.41 -28.68
N LYS A 268 -26.43 -14.49 -28.43
CA LYS A 268 -26.75 -14.01 -27.10
C LYS A 268 -27.60 -15.05 -26.38
N SER A 269 -27.16 -15.46 -25.20
CA SER A 269 -27.94 -16.28 -24.29
C SER A 269 -28.62 -15.41 -23.22
N GLU A 270 -29.45 -16.04 -22.39
CA GLU A 270 -29.94 -15.40 -21.17
C GLU A 270 -28.79 -14.99 -20.25
N GLU A 271 -27.74 -15.81 -20.16
CA GLU A 271 -26.51 -15.53 -19.40
C GLU A 271 -25.76 -14.32 -19.95
N THR A 272 -25.66 -14.17 -21.28
CA THR A 272 -25.09 -12.95 -21.90
C THR A 272 -25.81 -11.69 -21.44
N THR A 273 -27.14 -11.76 -21.33
CA THR A 273 -27.95 -10.60 -20.92
C THR A 273 -27.72 -10.28 -19.45
N LYS A 274 -27.72 -11.30 -18.58
CA LYS A 274 -27.41 -11.15 -17.15
C LYS A 274 -26.01 -10.59 -16.91
N ASN A 275 -25.02 -11.09 -17.64
CA ASN A 275 -23.63 -10.61 -17.55
C ASN A 275 -23.55 -9.13 -17.93
N LYS A 276 -24.23 -8.72 -18.99
CA LYS A 276 -24.26 -7.32 -19.40
C LYS A 276 -24.92 -6.42 -18.35
N GLU A 277 -26.06 -6.84 -17.79
CA GLU A 277 -26.75 -6.09 -16.73
C GLU A 277 -25.87 -5.97 -15.48
N LYS A 278 -25.20 -7.05 -15.07
CA LYS A 278 -24.30 -7.08 -13.92
C LYS A 278 -23.05 -6.22 -14.14
N TYR A 279 -22.47 -6.24 -15.33
CA TYR A 279 -21.39 -5.33 -15.71
C TYR A 279 -21.84 -3.88 -15.60
N ASP A 280 -23.00 -3.53 -16.17
CA ASP A 280 -23.54 -2.16 -16.11
C ASP A 280 -23.79 -1.69 -14.67
N GLU A 281 -24.24 -2.60 -13.79
CA GLU A 281 -24.40 -2.34 -12.37
C GLU A 281 -23.06 -2.06 -11.68
N TYR A 282 -22.03 -2.87 -11.94
CA TYR A 282 -20.70 -2.66 -11.36
C TYR A 282 -20.02 -1.38 -11.85
N ILE A 283 -20.12 -1.07 -13.14
CA ILE A 283 -19.63 0.21 -13.67
C ILE A 283 -20.31 1.38 -12.98
N LYS A 284 -21.64 1.32 -12.79
CA LYS A 284 -22.37 2.37 -12.09
C LYS A 284 -21.93 2.52 -10.62
N GLN A 285 -21.61 1.43 -9.94
CA GLN A 285 -21.06 1.50 -8.58
C GLN A 285 -19.66 2.12 -8.59
N ALA A 286 -18.78 1.71 -9.51
CA ALA A 286 -17.45 2.31 -9.65
C ALA A 286 -17.53 3.82 -9.88
N GLU A 287 -18.34 4.27 -10.84
CA GLU A 287 -18.55 5.68 -11.16
C GLU A 287 -19.13 6.48 -9.98
N LEU A 288 -20.02 5.87 -9.19
CA LEU A 288 -20.53 6.49 -7.97
C LEU A 288 -19.40 6.79 -6.98
N TYR A 289 -18.51 5.83 -6.74
CA TYR A 289 -17.42 6.02 -5.79
C TYR A 289 -16.30 6.91 -6.35
N GLU A 290 -16.01 6.83 -7.65
CA GLU A 290 -15.13 7.77 -8.37
C GLU A 290 -15.63 9.22 -8.25
N SER A 291 -16.95 9.43 -8.23
CA SER A 291 -17.52 10.78 -8.06
C SER A 291 -17.17 11.44 -6.72
N TYR A 292 -16.84 10.67 -5.67
CA TYR A 292 -16.40 11.24 -4.39
C TYR A 292 -14.95 11.73 -4.40
N ILE A 293 -14.11 11.17 -5.28
CA ILE A 293 -12.69 11.49 -5.39
C ILE A 293 -12.36 12.37 -6.60
N LYS A 294 -13.33 12.56 -7.51
CA LYS A 294 -13.20 13.27 -8.77
C LYS A 294 -12.44 14.59 -8.68
N ASP A 295 -12.77 15.42 -7.69
CA ASP A 295 -12.18 16.76 -7.52
C ASP A 295 -10.88 16.75 -6.69
N TYR A 296 -10.41 15.57 -6.30
CA TYR A 296 -9.28 15.34 -5.41
C TYR A 296 -8.36 14.23 -5.94
N PRO A 297 -7.87 14.31 -7.20
CA PRO A 297 -6.97 13.30 -7.75
C PRO A 297 -5.74 13.13 -6.85
N LEU A 298 -5.25 11.90 -6.72
CA LEU A 298 -4.04 11.62 -5.94
C LEU A 298 -2.77 11.98 -6.73
N ASN A 299 -2.79 11.74 -8.04
CA ASN A 299 -1.68 11.94 -8.95
C ASN A 299 -2.21 12.19 -10.38
N LEU A 300 -1.30 12.41 -11.33
CA LEU A 300 -1.64 12.63 -12.74
C LEU A 300 -2.38 11.46 -13.41
N ALA A 301 -2.14 10.22 -12.98
CA ALA A 301 -2.75 9.04 -13.60
C ALA A 301 -4.25 8.92 -13.33
N GLU A 302 -4.76 9.55 -12.27
CA GLU A 302 -6.20 9.63 -12.00
C GLU A 302 -6.94 10.69 -12.84
N ILE A 303 -6.22 11.57 -13.53
CA ILE A 303 -6.85 12.63 -14.34
C ILE A 303 -7.28 12.05 -15.70
N ASN A 304 -8.57 12.13 -15.96
CA ASN A 304 -9.11 11.77 -17.27
C ASN A 304 -9.02 12.98 -18.21
N PHE A 305 -8.00 13.00 -19.07
CA PHE A 305 -7.79 14.09 -20.03
C PHE A 305 -8.81 14.15 -21.19
N ASP A 306 -9.70 13.17 -21.32
CA ASP A 306 -10.76 13.15 -22.35
C ASP A 306 -12.05 13.89 -21.92
N VAL A 307 -12.08 14.46 -20.71
CA VAL A 307 -13.22 15.25 -20.20
C VAL A 307 -13.12 16.73 -20.59
N ASP A 308 -14.08 17.54 -20.12
CA ASP A 308 -14.10 18.98 -20.40
C ASP A 308 -12.85 19.70 -19.84
N GLU A 309 -12.37 20.71 -20.58
CA GLU A 309 -11.14 21.45 -20.24
C GLU A 309 -11.21 22.13 -18.86
N ASP A 310 -12.39 22.63 -18.45
CA ASP A 310 -12.53 23.26 -17.13
C ASP A 310 -12.37 22.23 -16.00
N GLU A 311 -12.82 21.00 -16.21
CA GLU A 311 -12.71 19.91 -15.24
C GLU A 311 -11.25 19.45 -15.10
N VAL A 312 -10.56 19.21 -16.22
CA VAL A 312 -9.11 18.90 -16.22
C VAL A 312 -8.34 20.02 -15.53
N TYR A 313 -8.66 21.28 -15.83
CA TYR A 313 -8.03 22.43 -15.20
C TYR A 313 -8.22 22.44 -13.68
N GLN A 314 -9.42 22.17 -13.14
CA GLN A 314 -9.63 22.12 -11.69
C GLN A 314 -8.85 20.98 -11.03
N GLN A 315 -8.83 19.80 -11.64
CA GLN A 315 -8.09 18.63 -11.14
C GLN A 315 -6.58 18.88 -11.12
N MET A 316 -6.04 19.45 -12.19
CA MET A 316 -4.63 19.85 -12.26
C MET A 316 -4.30 20.92 -11.22
N LEU A 317 -5.18 21.91 -11.04
CA LEU A 317 -5.00 22.96 -10.04
C LEU A 317 -4.98 22.39 -8.62
N TYR A 318 -5.79 21.36 -8.34
CA TYR A 318 -5.76 20.64 -7.07
C TYR A 318 -4.37 20.04 -6.81
N LEU A 319 -3.85 19.23 -7.73
CA LEU A 319 -2.51 18.61 -7.59
C LEU A 319 -1.40 19.66 -7.46
N CYS A 320 -1.41 20.68 -8.32
CA CYS A 320 -0.41 21.75 -8.28
C CYS A 320 -0.43 22.47 -6.93
N ASN A 321 -1.62 22.70 -6.35
CA ASN A 321 -1.75 23.32 -5.02
C ASN A 321 -1.31 22.40 -3.86
N GLN A 322 -1.18 21.08 -4.09
CA GLN A 322 -0.55 20.15 -3.15
C GLN A 322 0.98 20.11 -3.29
N GLY A 323 1.56 20.87 -4.23
CA GLY A 323 3.00 20.87 -4.51
C GLY A 323 3.47 19.64 -5.26
N ASP A 324 2.58 18.90 -5.92
CA ASP A 324 2.94 17.81 -6.82
C ASP A 324 3.74 18.37 -8.00
N THR A 325 5.05 18.10 -7.99
CA THR A 325 5.99 18.68 -8.95
C THR A 325 5.83 18.08 -10.35
N GLU A 326 5.44 16.81 -10.47
CA GLU A 326 5.12 16.18 -11.77
C GLU A 326 3.88 16.83 -12.37
N ALA A 327 2.84 17.06 -11.55
CA ALA A 327 1.65 17.76 -11.99
C ALA A 327 1.94 19.20 -12.40
N ILE A 328 2.77 19.92 -11.65
CA ILE A 328 3.19 21.29 -12.01
C ILE A 328 3.93 21.28 -13.36
N GLU A 329 4.86 20.35 -13.56
CA GLU A 329 5.58 20.22 -14.82
C GLU A 329 4.62 19.99 -16.00
N HIS A 330 3.70 19.05 -15.86
CA HIS A 330 2.70 18.75 -16.87
C HIS A 330 1.78 19.97 -17.14
N PHE A 331 1.33 20.66 -16.09
CA PHE A 331 0.50 21.86 -16.18
C PHE A 331 1.17 22.98 -17.00
N LEU A 332 2.48 23.15 -16.82
CA LEU A 332 3.28 24.14 -17.55
C LEU A 332 3.51 23.74 -19.01
N TYR A 333 3.91 22.49 -19.28
CA TYR A 333 4.15 22.02 -20.65
C TYR A 333 2.89 21.99 -21.50
N GLN A 334 1.76 21.54 -20.95
CA GLN A 334 0.48 21.53 -21.64
C GLN A 334 -0.19 22.91 -21.69
N ARG A 335 0.42 23.93 -21.05
CA ARG A 335 -0.07 25.31 -21.02
C ARG A 335 -1.51 25.43 -20.51
N LEU A 336 -1.82 24.70 -19.45
CA LEU A 336 -3.16 24.68 -18.84
C LEU A 336 -3.43 25.95 -17.99
N PHE A 337 -2.39 26.72 -17.68
CA PHE A 337 -2.51 28.00 -16.97
C PHE A 337 -3.29 29.05 -17.78
N LYS A 338 -4.08 29.87 -17.07
CA LYS A 338 -4.90 30.94 -17.65
C LYS A 338 -4.12 32.20 -17.95
N ASN A 339 -2.98 32.40 -17.29
CA ASN A 339 -2.11 33.57 -17.49
C ASN A 339 -0.67 33.31 -17.02
N THR A 340 0.25 34.17 -17.43
CA THR A 340 1.68 34.08 -17.08
C THR A 340 1.94 34.15 -15.58
N GLY A 341 1.14 34.90 -14.82
CA GLY A 341 1.26 34.98 -13.37
C GLY A 341 1.01 33.65 -12.67
N GLU A 342 0.04 32.88 -13.17
CA GLU A 342 -0.26 31.52 -12.69
C GLU A 342 0.85 30.51 -13.04
N ALA A 343 1.43 30.61 -14.23
CA ALA A 343 2.59 29.77 -14.59
C ALA A 343 3.78 30.02 -13.63
N TRP A 344 4.15 31.29 -13.43
CA TRP A 344 5.24 31.65 -12.51
C TRP A 344 4.94 31.31 -11.06
N LEU A 345 3.68 31.44 -10.61
CA LEU A 345 3.25 30.98 -9.30
C LEU A 345 3.65 29.52 -9.06
N TYR A 346 3.34 28.62 -10.00
CA TYR A 346 3.64 27.20 -9.85
C TYR A 346 5.13 26.88 -10.06
N ILE A 347 5.85 27.63 -10.89
CA ILE A 347 7.33 27.56 -10.94
C ILE A 347 7.92 27.87 -9.56
N TYR A 348 7.45 28.93 -8.89
CA TYR A 348 7.92 29.29 -7.55
C TYR A 348 7.50 28.30 -6.47
N LEU A 349 6.31 27.72 -6.57
CA LEU A 349 5.90 26.67 -5.64
C LEU A 349 6.78 25.44 -5.78
N ALA A 350 7.08 24.99 -7.01
CA ALA A 350 7.98 23.87 -7.24
C ALA A 350 9.39 24.13 -6.70
N GLN A 351 9.92 25.35 -6.85
CA GLN A 351 11.20 25.73 -6.26
C GLN A 351 11.21 25.61 -4.73
N LEU A 352 10.08 25.89 -4.07
CA LEU A 352 9.93 25.68 -2.63
C LEU A 352 9.84 24.19 -2.27
N CYS A 353 9.32 23.36 -3.18
CA CYS A 353 9.32 21.89 -3.11
C CYS A 353 10.61 21.25 -3.67
N ASP A 354 11.74 21.97 -3.63
CA ASP A 354 13.08 21.51 -4.04
C ASP A 354 13.23 21.12 -5.54
N VAL A 355 12.33 21.57 -6.42
CA VAL A 355 12.44 21.39 -7.88
C VAL A 355 12.50 22.73 -8.60
N ASP A 356 13.66 23.05 -9.19
CA ASP A 356 13.83 24.28 -9.97
C ASP A 356 13.61 24.05 -11.47
N PHE A 357 12.42 24.39 -11.97
CA PHE A 357 12.11 24.35 -13.39
C PHE A 357 12.81 25.44 -14.22
N THR A 358 13.48 26.41 -13.58
CA THR A 358 14.14 27.51 -14.29
C THR A 358 15.57 27.19 -14.74
N GLN A 359 16.10 26.05 -14.30
CA GLN A 359 17.40 25.53 -14.69
C GLN A 359 17.23 24.32 -15.61
N ASP A 360 18.23 24.12 -16.46
CA ASP A 360 18.37 22.87 -17.20
C ASP A 360 18.73 21.75 -16.20
N ASP A 361 18.02 20.62 -16.25
CA ASP A 361 18.38 19.34 -15.63
C ASP A 361 18.72 18.33 -16.72
N LEU A 362 19.72 18.69 -17.55
CA LEU A 362 20.25 17.82 -18.59
C LEU A 362 21.34 16.93 -18.00
N ARG A 363 21.18 15.61 -18.15
CA ARG A 363 22.12 14.60 -17.65
C ARG A 363 22.63 13.76 -18.80
N ALA A 364 23.89 13.36 -18.69
CA ALA A 364 24.50 12.42 -19.62
C ALA A 364 24.32 10.99 -19.07
N TYR A 365 23.88 10.08 -19.93
CA TYR A 365 23.72 8.67 -19.64
C TYR A 365 24.39 7.80 -20.69
N ASN A 366 24.73 6.59 -20.30
CA ASN A 366 25.11 5.54 -21.24
C ASN A 366 23.87 5.11 -22.04
N ALA A 367 23.90 5.29 -23.36
CA ALA A 367 22.76 5.03 -24.24
C ALA A 367 22.33 3.55 -24.31
N TYR A 368 23.15 2.62 -23.81
CA TYR A 368 22.81 1.20 -23.77
C TYR A 368 22.27 0.75 -22.41
N THR A 369 22.75 1.31 -21.30
CA THR A 369 22.36 0.87 -19.95
C THR A 369 21.38 1.82 -19.28
N GLY A 370 21.28 3.08 -19.72
CA GLY A 370 20.50 4.12 -19.06
C GLY A 370 21.13 4.66 -17.77
N GLU A 371 22.31 4.14 -17.38
CA GLU A 371 23.03 4.57 -16.20
C GLU A 371 23.73 5.91 -16.42
N ALA A 372 24.06 6.61 -15.34
CA ALA A 372 24.86 7.84 -15.40
C ALA A 372 26.16 7.60 -16.18
N TYR A 373 26.50 8.52 -17.09
CA TYR A 373 27.65 8.34 -17.96
C TYR A 373 28.96 8.37 -17.17
N ASP A 374 29.75 7.30 -17.27
CA ASP A 374 31.00 7.06 -16.53
C ASP A 374 32.24 7.04 -17.44
N ASP A 375 32.18 7.75 -18.58
CA ASP A 375 33.18 7.75 -19.65
C ASP A 375 33.32 6.42 -20.42
N TYR A 376 32.37 5.49 -20.28
CA TYR A 376 32.29 4.28 -21.08
C TYR A 376 31.01 4.18 -21.92
N GLY A 377 31.13 3.59 -23.12
CA GLY A 377 30.00 3.40 -24.04
C GLY A 377 29.54 4.68 -24.76
N PRO A 378 28.49 4.58 -25.59
CA PRO A 378 27.89 5.75 -26.24
C PRO A 378 27.16 6.62 -25.21
N MET A 379 27.39 7.93 -25.29
CA MET A 379 26.72 8.94 -24.47
C MET A 379 25.44 9.40 -25.13
N GLU A 380 24.37 9.52 -24.35
CA GLU A 380 23.13 10.23 -24.69
C GLU A 380 22.90 11.32 -23.64
N VAL A 381 22.39 12.47 -24.07
CA VAL A 381 21.99 13.56 -23.17
C VAL A 381 20.49 13.66 -23.23
N SER A 382 19.82 13.57 -22.10
CA SER A 382 18.41 14.00 -22.02
C SER A 382 18.12 14.60 -20.65
N GLY A 383 16.85 14.77 -20.34
CA GLY A 383 16.39 15.51 -19.18
C GLY A 383 15.63 16.75 -19.62
N ARG A 384 15.56 17.74 -18.74
CA ARG A 384 14.65 18.88 -18.88
C ARG A 384 15.43 20.16 -19.17
N GLU A 385 15.08 20.87 -20.24
CA GLU A 385 15.52 22.26 -20.44
C GLU A 385 14.69 23.21 -19.56
N ALA A 386 15.29 24.35 -19.17
CA ALA A 386 14.63 25.37 -18.39
C ALA A 386 13.28 25.80 -19.00
N ILE A 387 12.20 25.57 -18.25
CA ILE A 387 10.85 25.49 -18.81
C ILE A 387 10.38 26.81 -19.41
N GLN A 388 10.83 27.94 -18.86
CA GLN A 388 10.50 29.28 -19.34
C GLN A 388 10.94 29.51 -20.78
N TYR A 389 12.04 28.89 -21.22
CA TYR A 389 12.49 28.99 -22.60
C TYR A 389 11.70 28.04 -23.51
N VAL A 390 11.41 26.81 -23.05
CA VAL A 390 10.65 25.83 -23.83
C VAL A 390 9.24 26.32 -24.12
N ILE A 391 8.54 26.85 -23.10
CA ILE A 391 7.17 27.32 -23.25
C ILE A 391 7.07 28.79 -23.71
N ASN A 392 8.21 29.49 -23.85
CA ASN A 392 8.31 30.92 -24.16
C ASN A 392 7.56 31.81 -23.14
N LEU A 393 7.81 31.58 -21.85
CA LEU A 393 7.19 32.31 -20.76
C LEU A 393 7.88 33.67 -20.54
N PRO A 394 7.19 34.81 -20.69
CA PRO A 394 7.79 36.11 -20.43
C PRO A 394 7.97 36.35 -18.92
N ASP A 395 8.97 37.18 -18.59
CA ASP A 395 9.18 37.65 -17.22
C ASP A 395 7.98 38.47 -16.71
N LEU A 396 7.72 38.39 -15.42
CA LEU A 396 6.69 39.19 -14.77
C LEU A 396 7.19 40.59 -14.43
N PRO A 397 6.31 41.62 -14.50
CA PRO A 397 6.55 42.88 -13.82
C PRO A 397 6.73 42.66 -12.31
N GLU A 398 7.60 43.47 -11.68
CA GLU A 398 7.99 43.35 -10.27
C GLU A 398 6.82 43.15 -9.30
N ALA A 399 5.71 43.89 -9.49
CA ALA A 399 4.52 43.76 -8.64
C ALA A 399 3.79 42.42 -8.81
N GLN A 400 3.74 41.87 -10.03
CA GLN A 400 3.11 40.57 -10.29
C GLN A 400 4.01 39.43 -9.84
N ASP A 401 5.34 39.58 -10.01
CA ASP A 401 6.34 38.64 -9.51
C ASP A 401 6.25 38.48 -7.99
N ALA A 402 6.27 39.61 -7.27
CA ALA A 402 6.14 39.62 -5.81
C ALA A 402 4.82 38.99 -5.33
N LEU A 403 3.73 39.20 -6.08
CA LEU A 403 2.43 38.59 -5.78
C LEU A 403 2.47 37.07 -6.00
N ALA A 404 3.02 36.59 -7.12
CA ALA A 404 3.14 35.18 -7.43
C ALA A 404 3.98 34.44 -6.37
N ARG A 405 5.14 35.00 -5.99
CA ARG A 405 5.98 34.46 -4.91
C ARG A 405 5.25 34.43 -3.58
N LYS A 406 4.50 35.48 -3.25
CA LYS A 406 3.73 35.54 -2.02
C LYS A 406 2.68 34.41 -1.97
N ILE A 407 1.92 34.22 -3.05
CA ILE A 407 0.90 33.16 -3.12
C ILE A 407 1.58 31.77 -3.08
N ALA A 408 2.73 31.58 -3.73
CA ALA A 408 3.50 30.33 -3.66
C ALA A 408 3.88 29.98 -2.22
N ASN A 409 4.38 30.96 -1.44
CA ASN A 409 4.69 30.76 -0.03
C ASN A 409 3.42 30.45 0.79
N GLU A 410 2.30 31.14 0.55
CA GLU A 410 1.01 30.87 1.22
C GLU A 410 0.44 29.48 0.90
N LEU A 411 0.78 28.91 -0.26
CA LEU A 411 0.44 27.52 -0.61
C LEU A 411 1.40 26.54 0.05
N PHE A 412 2.71 26.79 -0.02
CA PHE A 412 3.74 25.95 0.59
C PHE A 412 3.56 25.81 2.11
N GLU A 413 3.14 26.86 2.81
CA GLU A 413 2.83 26.79 4.25
C GLU A 413 1.67 25.83 4.61
N LYS A 414 0.90 25.36 3.63
CA LYS A 414 -0.24 24.44 3.82
C LYS A 414 0.08 22.98 3.43
N ILE A 415 1.23 22.75 2.81
CA ILE A 415 1.77 21.44 2.43
C ILE A 415 2.59 20.95 3.62
#